data_AF-A0A1Q7CSQ8-F1
#
_entry.id   AF-A0A1Q7CSQ8-F1
#
_cell.length_a   1.000
_cell.length_b   1.000
_cell.length_c   1.000
_cell.angle_alpha   90.00
_cell.angle_beta   90.00
_cell.angle_gamma   90.00
#
_symmetry.space_group_name_H-M   'P 1'
#
loop_
_entity.id
_entity.type
_entity.pdbx_description
1 polymer ?
#
loop_
_entity_poly.entity_id
_entity_poly.type
_entity_poly.pdbx_seq_one_letter_code
_entity_poly.pdbx_strand_id
1 'polypeptide(L)'
;MNKNKLADARNAISRFIAYAGPALIVSIGYMDPGNYGTDIQGGAAHGYTLLWVVWLASSMAMLLQYLSGKLGIATGLSLPEIIRHKLRKNIYIVPYWLSAEIIAASTDLAEYLGTVIALNLLFGVPLIYAAIFGALDVIIILGLTTKRFRVLEQLFLLFVSMISFGYFYEIFIAKPDSVQIIYHSFVPAIANSSALFVIVGVIGATVMPHVIFLHSALTRDKVQGSNIEQRTKFRKYHLMETIILLSVAGVVNATIMIMSAVAFNPTNASIQSISEAYKTLIPLFGLVAANIFLITLLSSGIASSVAGTLAGQVIMEGL
;
A
#
# COMPACT_ATOMS: atom_id res chain seq x y z
N MET A 1 -14.58 -38.23 -0.63
CA MET A 1 -14.23 -36.81 -0.85
C MET A 1 -12.93 -36.76 -1.64
N ASN A 2 -12.92 -36.09 -2.79
CA ASN A 2 -12.12 -36.44 -3.97
C ASN A 2 -10.63 -36.01 -3.85
N LYS A 3 -9.69 -36.95 -3.67
CA LYS A 3 -8.24 -36.69 -3.54
C LYS A 3 -7.64 -35.93 -4.74
N ASN A 4 -8.22 -36.10 -5.94
CA ASN A 4 -7.79 -35.38 -7.15
C ASN A 4 -8.13 -33.89 -7.10
N LYS A 5 -9.27 -33.49 -6.52
CA LYS A 5 -9.61 -32.06 -6.34
C LYS A 5 -8.70 -31.36 -5.33
N LEU A 6 -8.27 -32.08 -4.28
CA LEU A 6 -7.33 -31.56 -3.29
C LEU A 6 -5.91 -31.41 -3.87
N ALA A 7 -5.47 -32.35 -4.71
CA ALA A 7 -4.19 -32.27 -5.42
C ALA A 7 -4.20 -31.14 -6.48
N ASP A 8 -5.28 -30.98 -7.23
CA ASP A 8 -5.46 -29.88 -8.19
C ASP A 8 -5.56 -28.52 -7.49
N ALA A 9 -6.25 -28.44 -6.35
CA ALA A 9 -6.30 -27.22 -5.53
C ALA A 9 -4.92 -26.88 -4.94
N ARG A 10 -4.17 -27.87 -4.45
CA ARG A 10 -2.78 -27.66 -3.99
C ARG A 10 -1.86 -27.21 -5.12
N ASN A 11 -2.01 -27.78 -6.32
CA ASN A 11 -1.27 -27.38 -7.50
C ASN A 11 -1.72 -26.01 -8.05
N ALA A 12 -2.98 -25.63 -7.84
CA ALA A 12 -3.50 -24.30 -8.17
C ALA A 12 -3.01 -23.25 -7.18
N ILE A 13 -2.97 -23.55 -5.89
CA ILE A 13 -2.44 -22.69 -4.83
C ILE A 13 -0.92 -22.56 -4.95
N SER A 14 -0.20 -23.65 -5.19
CA SER A 14 1.25 -23.61 -5.42
C SER A 14 1.62 -22.84 -6.68
N ARG A 15 0.83 -22.99 -7.76
CA ARG A 15 0.96 -22.13 -8.94
C ARG A 15 0.62 -20.68 -8.61
N PHE A 16 -0.48 -20.42 -7.90
CA PHE A 16 -0.87 -19.07 -7.47
C PHE A 16 0.23 -18.41 -6.63
N ILE A 17 0.87 -19.13 -5.72
CA ILE A 17 1.99 -18.65 -4.89
C ILE A 17 3.27 -18.47 -5.73
N ALA A 18 3.57 -19.36 -6.67
CA ALA A 18 4.71 -19.19 -7.58
C ALA A 18 4.51 -18.05 -8.60
N TYR A 19 3.26 -17.68 -8.86
CA TYR A 19 2.86 -16.60 -9.76
C TYR A 19 2.50 -15.30 -9.04
N ALA A 20 2.25 -15.34 -7.73
CA ALA A 20 2.11 -14.17 -6.87
C ALA A 20 3.44 -13.41 -6.81
N GLY A 21 3.40 -12.11 -6.56
CA GLY A 21 4.61 -11.31 -6.37
C GLY A 21 4.45 -9.88 -6.84
N PRO A 22 4.10 -9.62 -8.12
CA PRO A 22 3.93 -8.27 -8.63
C PRO A 22 2.82 -7.52 -7.88
N ALA A 23 1.65 -8.14 -7.74
CA ALA A 23 0.56 -7.47 -7.04
C ALA A 23 0.77 -7.46 -5.51
N LEU A 24 1.61 -8.36 -4.97
CA LEU A 24 2.00 -8.35 -3.55
C LEU A 24 2.91 -7.16 -3.23
N ILE A 25 3.95 -6.94 -4.04
CA ILE A 25 4.83 -5.77 -3.93
C ILE A 25 4.01 -4.48 -4.08
N VAL A 26 3.09 -4.45 -5.05
CA VAL A 26 2.20 -3.32 -5.28
C VAL A 26 1.25 -3.07 -4.12
N SER A 27 0.65 -4.13 -3.55
CA SER A 27 -0.33 -3.99 -2.47
C SER A 27 0.25 -3.37 -1.20
N ILE A 28 1.56 -3.52 -0.98
CA ILE A 28 2.26 -2.93 0.15
C ILE A 28 2.33 -1.41 0.04
N GLY A 29 2.53 -0.88 -1.17
CA GLY A 29 2.47 0.56 -1.39
C GLY A 29 1.12 1.14 -0.95
N TYR A 30 0.04 0.38 -1.05
CA TYR A 30 -1.29 0.79 -0.61
C TYR A 30 -1.56 0.63 0.90
N MET A 31 -0.59 0.11 1.65
CA MET A 31 -0.64 -0.04 3.11
C MET A 31 0.41 0.84 3.80
N ASP A 32 0.97 1.83 3.09
CA ASP A 32 2.07 2.67 3.51
C ASP A 32 1.67 3.72 4.58
N PRO A 33 2.65 4.27 5.32
CA PRO A 33 2.39 5.33 6.30
C PRO A 33 1.73 6.59 5.73
N GLY A 34 1.88 6.86 4.42
CA GLY A 34 1.24 7.99 3.75
C GLY A 34 -0.28 7.91 3.79
N ASN A 35 -0.84 6.72 3.54
CA ASN A 35 -2.28 6.46 3.65
C ASN A 35 -2.78 6.52 5.10
N TYR A 36 -1.94 6.16 6.09
CA TYR A 36 -2.33 6.14 7.51
C TYR A 36 -2.70 7.54 8.00
N GLY A 37 -1.98 8.57 7.56
CA GLY A 37 -2.26 9.94 7.96
C GLY A 37 -3.68 10.39 7.59
N THR A 38 -4.11 10.12 6.36
CA THR A 38 -5.44 10.50 5.88
C THR A 38 -6.54 9.63 6.49
N ASP A 39 -6.30 8.34 6.69
CA ASP A 39 -7.29 7.43 7.28
C ASP A 39 -7.50 7.70 8.78
N ILE A 40 -6.41 7.97 9.51
CA ILE A 40 -6.48 8.40 10.92
C ILE A 40 -7.23 9.72 11.02
N GLN A 41 -6.87 10.71 10.21
CA GLN A 41 -7.56 12.01 10.24
C GLN A 41 -9.06 11.88 9.93
N GLY A 42 -9.42 11.04 8.94
CA GLY A 42 -10.81 10.79 8.58
C GLY A 42 -11.61 10.14 9.70
N GLY A 43 -11.07 9.11 10.33
CA GLY A 43 -11.74 8.45 11.47
C GLY A 43 -11.89 9.38 12.68
N ALA A 44 -10.84 10.14 13.02
CA ALA A 44 -10.85 11.01 14.19
C ALA A 44 -11.86 12.17 14.02
N ALA A 45 -11.83 12.84 12.87
CA ALA A 45 -12.67 14.02 12.63
C ALA A 45 -14.11 13.68 12.23
N HIS A 46 -14.32 12.57 11.52
CA HIS A 46 -15.61 12.26 10.86
C HIS A 46 -16.20 10.89 11.24
N GLY A 47 -15.59 10.18 12.19
CA GLY A 47 -16.06 8.88 12.64
C GLY A 47 -16.13 7.87 11.49
N TYR A 48 -17.23 7.13 11.41
CA TYR A 48 -17.42 6.14 10.35
C TYR A 48 -17.86 6.73 9.00
N THR A 49 -18.22 8.01 8.93
CA THR A 49 -18.92 8.57 7.75
C THR A 49 -18.12 8.54 6.45
N LEU A 50 -16.78 8.44 6.53
CA LEU A 50 -15.88 8.43 5.37
C LEU A 50 -15.46 7.02 4.91
N LEU A 51 -16.00 5.95 5.51
CA LEU A 51 -15.62 4.58 5.14
C LEU A 51 -15.90 4.24 3.66
N TRP A 52 -17.01 4.72 3.11
CA TRP A 52 -17.32 4.57 1.69
C TRP A 52 -16.23 5.14 0.77
N VAL A 53 -15.51 6.18 1.22
CA VAL A 53 -14.43 6.83 0.46
C VAL A 53 -13.23 5.91 0.37
N VAL A 54 -12.88 5.20 1.45
CA VAL A 54 -11.79 4.24 1.47
C VAL A 54 -12.07 3.10 0.49
N TRP A 55 -13.31 2.60 0.48
CA TRP A 55 -13.75 1.57 -0.48
C TRP A 55 -13.74 2.07 -1.93
N LEU A 56 -14.18 3.32 -2.16
CA LEU A 56 -14.13 3.94 -3.48
C LEU A 56 -12.68 4.08 -3.96
N ALA A 57 -11.80 4.62 -3.11
CA ALA A 57 -10.40 4.84 -3.41
C ALA A 57 -9.69 3.49 -3.70
N SER A 58 -9.95 2.48 -2.87
CA SER A 58 -9.46 1.11 -3.08
C SER A 58 -9.97 0.50 -4.40
N SER A 59 -11.22 0.75 -4.76
CA SER A 59 -11.80 0.29 -6.03
C SER A 59 -11.14 0.98 -7.24
N MET A 60 -10.87 2.29 -7.12
CA MET A 60 -10.13 3.05 -8.14
C MET A 60 -8.70 2.53 -8.28
N ALA A 61 -8.01 2.26 -7.17
CA ALA A 61 -6.70 1.64 -7.15
C ALA A 61 -6.70 0.29 -7.86
N MET A 62 -7.64 -0.60 -7.54
CA MET A 62 -7.78 -1.90 -8.21
C MET A 62 -7.92 -1.77 -9.72
N LEU A 63 -8.74 -0.82 -10.19
CA LEU A 63 -8.93 -0.57 -11.61
C LEU A 63 -7.63 -0.10 -12.28
N LEU A 64 -6.97 0.91 -11.70
CA LEU A 64 -5.75 1.48 -12.26
C LEU A 64 -4.60 0.46 -12.26
N GLN A 65 -4.46 -0.30 -11.17
CA GLN A 65 -3.43 -1.33 -11.05
C GLN A 65 -3.70 -2.51 -11.99
N TYR A 66 -4.96 -2.92 -12.16
CA TYR A 66 -5.32 -3.92 -13.14
C TYR A 66 -4.94 -3.47 -14.56
N LEU A 67 -5.28 -2.23 -14.93
CA LEU A 67 -4.94 -1.67 -16.24
C LEU A 67 -3.43 -1.57 -16.45
N SER A 68 -2.68 -1.15 -15.43
CA SER A 68 -1.23 -1.06 -15.48
C SER A 68 -0.57 -2.41 -15.74
N GLY A 69 -0.92 -3.43 -14.96
CA GLY A 69 -0.37 -4.77 -15.17
C GLY A 69 -0.87 -5.41 -16.46
N LYS A 70 -2.12 -5.16 -16.86
CA LYS A 70 -2.65 -5.62 -18.17
C LYS A 70 -1.86 -5.04 -19.33
N LEU A 71 -1.44 -3.77 -19.23
CA LEU A 71 -0.58 -3.13 -20.23
C LEU A 71 0.74 -3.90 -20.35
N GLY A 72 1.45 -4.11 -19.24
CA GLY A 72 2.71 -4.86 -19.21
C GLY A 72 2.59 -6.28 -19.78
N ILE A 73 1.52 -7.00 -19.45
CA ILE A 73 1.25 -8.35 -19.97
C ILE A 73 0.95 -8.34 -21.48
N ALA A 74 0.18 -7.35 -21.95
CA ALA A 74 -0.28 -7.31 -23.33
C ALA A 74 0.84 -6.86 -24.29
N THR A 75 1.54 -5.77 -23.95
CA THR A 75 2.55 -5.15 -24.82
C THR A 75 3.93 -5.78 -24.64
N GLY A 76 4.25 -6.33 -23.47
CA GLY A 76 5.61 -6.70 -23.12
C GLY A 76 6.52 -5.48 -22.92
N LEU A 77 5.95 -4.30 -22.65
CA LEU A 77 6.66 -3.06 -22.34
C LEU A 77 6.07 -2.45 -21.07
N SER A 78 6.90 -1.80 -20.27
CA SER A 78 6.44 -1.04 -19.10
C SER A 78 5.74 0.25 -19.53
N LEU A 79 4.93 0.83 -18.65
CA LEU A 79 4.24 2.09 -18.93
C LEU A 79 5.23 3.24 -19.24
N PRO A 80 6.33 3.44 -18.49
CA PRO A 80 7.37 4.40 -18.83
C PRO A 80 7.93 4.23 -20.25
N GLU A 81 8.22 2.98 -20.67
CA GLU A 81 8.74 2.69 -22.02
C GLU A 81 7.73 3.06 -23.11
N ILE A 82 6.45 2.74 -22.89
CA ILE A 82 5.38 3.08 -23.84
C ILE A 82 5.26 4.61 -23.96
N ILE A 83 5.34 5.33 -22.84
CA ILE A 83 5.31 6.80 -22.83
C ILE A 83 6.50 7.35 -23.62
N ARG A 84 7.72 6.84 -23.37
CA ARG A 84 8.92 7.22 -24.13
C ARG A 84 8.76 6.99 -25.63
N HIS A 85 8.26 5.81 -26.03
CA HIS A 85 7.99 5.48 -27.43
C HIS A 85 6.94 6.39 -28.08
N LYS A 86 5.94 6.86 -27.32
CA LYS A 86 4.88 7.75 -27.82
C LYS A 86 5.32 9.20 -27.89
N LEU A 87 6.05 9.70 -26.90
CA LEU A 87 6.49 11.10 -26.84
C LEU A 87 7.59 11.41 -27.86
N ARG A 88 8.45 10.43 -28.19
CA ARG A 88 9.51 10.45 -29.24
C ARG A 88 10.60 11.53 -29.14
N LYS A 89 10.30 12.71 -28.58
CA LYS A 89 11.20 13.86 -28.47
C LYS A 89 11.59 14.11 -27.02
N ASN A 90 12.87 14.33 -26.78
CA ASN A 90 13.42 14.58 -25.45
C ASN A 90 12.80 15.80 -24.76
N ILE A 91 12.30 16.77 -25.52
CA ILE A 91 11.64 17.97 -24.98
C ILE A 91 10.36 17.64 -24.17
N TYR A 92 9.71 16.51 -24.44
CA TYR A 92 8.55 16.04 -23.69
C TYR A 92 8.92 14.96 -22.67
N ILE A 93 9.93 14.15 -22.96
CA ILE A 93 10.38 13.06 -22.09
C ILE A 93 11.04 13.61 -20.83
N VAL A 94 11.95 14.58 -20.94
CA VAL A 94 12.69 15.15 -19.81
C VAL A 94 11.76 15.77 -18.74
N PRO A 95 10.78 16.64 -19.08
CA PRO A 95 9.86 17.17 -18.06
C PRO A 95 8.95 16.09 -17.48
N TYR A 96 8.56 15.09 -18.27
CA TYR A 96 7.73 13.97 -17.77
C TYR A 96 8.53 13.10 -16.79
N TRP A 97 9.76 12.73 -17.13
CA TRP A 97 10.69 12.03 -16.26
C TRP A 97 10.92 12.79 -14.96
N LEU A 98 11.23 14.09 -15.05
CA LEU A 98 11.43 14.92 -13.86
C LEU A 98 10.18 14.96 -12.98
N SER A 99 8.99 15.06 -13.57
CA SER A 99 7.73 15.02 -12.81
C SER A 99 7.49 13.66 -12.13
N ALA A 100 7.80 12.55 -12.82
CA ALA A 100 7.65 11.19 -12.28
C ALA A 100 8.63 10.94 -11.12
N GLU A 101 9.88 11.40 -11.25
CA GLU A 101 10.89 11.34 -10.18
C GLU A 101 10.50 12.17 -8.97
N ILE A 102 10.02 13.40 -9.17
CA ILE A 102 9.55 14.25 -8.07
C ILE A 102 8.38 13.57 -7.33
N ILE A 103 7.45 12.95 -8.05
CA ILE A 103 6.33 12.22 -7.45
C ILE A 103 6.82 11.00 -6.66
N ALA A 104 7.76 10.22 -7.22
CA ALA A 104 8.33 9.06 -6.54
C ALA A 104 9.08 9.49 -5.26
N ALA A 105 9.94 10.50 -5.36
CA ALA A 105 10.68 11.05 -4.21
C ALA A 105 9.76 11.66 -3.14
N SER A 106 8.65 12.31 -3.54
CA SER A 106 7.67 12.84 -2.59
C SER A 106 6.96 11.72 -1.82
N THR A 107 6.72 10.58 -2.47
CA THR A 107 6.08 9.44 -1.81
C THR A 107 7.05 8.75 -0.86
N ASP A 108 8.29 8.49 -1.31
CA ASP A 108 9.33 7.89 -0.47
C ASP A 108 9.62 8.77 0.77
N LEU A 109 9.52 10.10 0.65
CA LEU A 109 9.62 11.00 1.80
C LEU A 109 8.53 10.73 2.86
N ALA A 110 7.28 10.50 2.45
CA ALA A 110 6.18 10.20 3.38
C ALA A 110 6.39 8.83 4.07
N GLU A 111 6.82 7.83 3.30
CA GLU A 111 7.11 6.48 3.79
C GLU A 111 8.29 6.47 4.77
N TYR A 112 9.36 7.17 4.42
CA TYR A 112 10.53 7.38 5.24
C TYR A 112 10.19 8.08 6.56
N LEU A 113 9.37 9.14 6.53
CA LEU A 113 8.91 9.80 7.74
C LEU A 113 8.13 8.85 8.66
N GLY A 114 7.31 7.95 8.11
CA GLY A 114 6.63 6.91 8.87
C GLY A 114 7.60 6.00 9.63
N THR A 115 8.65 5.53 8.96
CA THR A 115 9.74 4.73 9.56
C THR A 115 10.46 5.49 10.67
N VAL A 116 10.81 6.76 10.44
CA VAL A 116 11.50 7.61 11.42
C VAL A 116 10.63 7.84 12.66
N ILE A 117 9.34 8.11 12.47
CA ILE A 117 8.38 8.27 13.57
C ILE A 117 8.22 6.96 14.34
N ALA A 118 8.13 5.82 13.66
CA ALA A 118 8.03 4.51 14.29
C ALA A 118 9.26 4.20 15.17
N LEU A 119 10.46 4.45 14.65
CA LEU A 119 11.72 4.27 15.39
C LEU A 119 11.81 5.20 16.61
N ASN A 120 11.39 6.46 16.45
CA ASN A 120 11.36 7.43 17.56
C ASN A 120 10.42 6.97 18.68
N LEU A 121 9.24 6.47 18.34
CA LEU A 121 8.24 6.06 19.32
C LEU A 121 8.52 4.69 19.95
N LEU A 122 9.14 3.75 19.23
CA LEU A 122 9.50 2.42 19.74
C LEU A 122 10.71 2.45 20.68
N PHE A 123 11.77 3.12 20.24
CA PHE A 123 13.07 3.06 20.91
C PHE A 123 13.40 4.33 21.70
N GLY A 124 12.56 5.37 21.62
CA GLY A 124 12.82 6.66 22.26
C GLY A 124 14.01 7.42 21.64
N VAL A 125 14.46 7.00 20.45
CA VAL A 125 15.65 7.55 19.79
C VAL A 125 15.31 8.92 19.19
N PRO A 126 16.13 9.97 19.36
CA PRO A 126 15.86 11.28 18.76
C PRO A 126 15.69 11.21 17.24
N LEU A 127 14.81 12.04 16.67
CA LEU A 127 14.41 12.00 15.25
C LEU A 127 15.59 12.02 14.27
N ILE A 128 16.66 12.76 14.59
CA ILE A 128 17.87 12.84 13.75
C ILE A 128 18.57 11.49 13.63
N TYR A 129 18.70 10.75 14.73
CA TYR A 129 19.31 9.42 14.71
C TYR A 129 18.38 8.39 14.07
N ALA A 130 17.07 8.47 14.35
CA ALA A 130 16.06 7.63 13.70
C ALA A 130 16.06 7.81 12.17
N ALA A 131 16.26 9.04 11.68
CA ALA A 131 16.46 9.34 10.26
C ALA A 131 17.69 8.61 9.70
N ILE A 132 18.86 8.75 10.34
CA ILE A 132 20.09 8.08 9.90
C ILE A 132 19.89 6.55 9.85
N PHE A 133 19.27 5.96 10.88
CA PHE A 133 18.98 4.52 10.89
C PHE A 133 18.01 4.09 9.80
N GLY A 134 16.93 4.86 9.57
CA GLY A 134 15.98 4.60 8.49
C GLY A 134 16.65 4.62 7.12
N ALA A 135 17.54 5.60 6.88
CA ALA A 135 18.26 5.70 5.62
C ALA A 135 19.23 4.53 5.42
N LEU A 136 19.93 4.10 6.49
CA LEU A 136 20.80 2.93 6.45
C LEU A 136 20.03 1.64 6.17
N ASP A 137 18.84 1.47 6.76
CA ASP A 137 18.01 0.27 6.58
C ASP A 137 17.56 0.12 5.11
N VAL A 138 17.10 1.21 4.50
CA VAL A 138 16.72 1.22 3.06
C VAL A 138 17.91 0.83 2.18
N ILE A 139 19.12 1.35 2.47
CA ILE A 139 20.34 0.98 1.73
C ILE A 139 20.68 -0.50 1.93
N ILE A 140 20.57 -1.02 3.16
CA ILE A 140 20.85 -2.43 3.46
C ILE A 140 19.88 -3.34 2.70
N ILE A 141 18.58 -3.01 2.70
CA ILE A 141 17.58 -3.81 2.02
C ILE A 141 17.77 -3.73 0.50
N LEU A 142 18.08 -2.57 -0.05
CA LEU A 142 18.48 -2.42 -1.46
C LEU A 142 19.75 -3.22 -1.82
N GLY A 143 20.72 -3.31 -0.89
CA GLY A 143 21.90 -4.16 -1.07
C GLY A 143 21.56 -5.66 -1.08
N LEU A 144 20.49 -6.06 -0.39
CA LEU A 144 20.00 -7.44 -0.36
C LEU A 144 19.09 -7.77 -1.56
N THR A 145 18.39 -6.77 -2.12
CA THR A 145 17.44 -6.95 -3.23
C THR A 145 18.12 -7.32 -4.55
N THR A 146 19.37 -6.89 -4.78
CA THR A 146 20.07 -7.08 -6.07
C THR A 146 20.31 -8.54 -6.45
N LYS A 147 20.15 -9.51 -5.53
CA LYS A 147 20.48 -10.93 -5.79
C LYS A 147 19.35 -11.94 -5.59
N ARG A 148 18.24 -11.61 -4.89
CA ARG A 148 17.21 -12.61 -4.53
C ARG A 148 15.78 -12.06 -4.43
N PHE A 149 15.10 -11.95 -5.58
CA PHE A 149 13.67 -11.54 -5.67
C PHE A 149 12.71 -12.37 -4.79
N ARG A 150 12.99 -13.66 -4.57
CA ARG A 150 12.17 -14.52 -3.71
C ARG A 150 12.27 -14.19 -2.22
N VAL A 151 13.41 -13.66 -1.77
CA VAL A 151 13.59 -13.28 -0.35
C VAL A 151 12.77 -12.03 -0.05
N LEU A 152 12.70 -11.10 -1.00
CA LEU A 152 11.83 -9.94 -0.92
C LEU A 152 10.36 -10.32 -0.79
N GLU A 153 9.87 -11.19 -1.66
CA GLU A 153 8.47 -11.62 -1.61
C GLU A 153 8.11 -12.27 -0.26
N GLN A 154 9.02 -13.07 0.31
CA GLN A 154 8.83 -13.67 1.64
C GLN A 154 8.85 -12.63 2.76
N LEU A 155 9.75 -11.65 2.69
CA LEU A 155 9.84 -10.55 3.66
C LEU A 155 8.58 -9.68 3.59
N PHE A 156 8.11 -9.38 2.39
CA PHE A 156 6.88 -8.65 2.14
C PHE A 156 5.64 -9.39 2.63
N LEU A 157 5.55 -10.69 2.38
CA LEU A 157 4.46 -11.52 2.90
C LEU A 157 4.47 -11.54 4.43
N LEU A 158 5.65 -11.57 5.06
CA LEU A 158 5.80 -11.43 6.51
C LEU A 158 5.26 -10.08 7.00
N PHE A 159 5.64 -8.97 6.35
CA PHE A 159 5.17 -7.63 6.71
C PHE A 159 3.66 -7.49 6.55
N VAL A 160 3.08 -7.87 5.40
CA VAL A 160 1.63 -7.83 5.17
C VAL A 160 0.89 -8.69 6.19
N SER A 161 1.41 -9.87 6.52
CA SER A 161 0.83 -10.73 7.55
C SER A 161 0.86 -10.03 8.92
N MET A 162 1.98 -9.42 9.29
CA MET A 162 2.14 -8.71 10.55
C MET A 162 1.17 -7.52 10.65
N ILE A 163 1.07 -6.72 9.58
CA ILE A 163 0.13 -5.59 9.49
C ILE A 163 -1.31 -6.10 9.64
N SER A 164 -1.67 -7.15 8.89
CA SER A 164 -3.02 -7.73 8.92
C SER A 164 -3.39 -8.27 10.30
N PHE A 165 -2.48 -9.03 10.94
CA PHE A 165 -2.72 -9.56 12.28
C PHE A 165 -2.80 -8.47 13.34
N GLY A 166 -1.96 -7.44 13.23
CA GLY A 166 -1.97 -6.32 14.17
C GLY A 166 -3.31 -5.59 14.18
N TYR A 167 -3.79 -5.21 12.99
CA TYR A 167 -5.09 -4.55 12.86
C TYR A 167 -6.28 -5.44 13.20
N PHE A 168 -6.20 -6.74 12.90
CA PHE A 168 -7.23 -7.68 13.30
C PHE A 168 -7.34 -7.81 14.83
N TYR A 169 -6.20 -7.81 15.52
CA TYR A 169 -6.14 -7.80 16.97
C TYR A 169 -6.71 -6.49 17.55
N GLU A 170 -6.38 -5.35 16.95
CA GLU A 170 -6.90 -4.03 17.36
C GLU A 170 -8.42 -3.93 17.23
N ILE A 171 -9.02 -4.35 16.10
CA ILE A 171 -10.48 -4.40 15.93
C ILE A 171 -11.13 -5.26 17.03
N PHE A 172 -10.54 -6.41 17.32
CA PHE A 172 -11.09 -7.35 18.29
C PHE A 172 -11.17 -6.75 19.70
N ILE A 173 -10.18 -5.94 20.07
CA ILE A 173 -10.18 -5.20 21.34
C ILE A 173 -11.16 -4.03 21.30
N ALA A 174 -11.18 -3.28 20.18
CA ALA A 174 -11.95 -2.05 20.07
C ALA A 174 -13.46 -2.24 20.03
N LYS A 175 -13.94 -3.42 19.62
CA LYS A 175 -15.38 -3.77 19.54
C LYS A 175 -16.23 -2.65 18.90
N PRO A 176 -15.91 -2.25 17.66
CA PRO A 176 -16.67 -1.20 16.98
C PRO A 176 -18.12 -1.64 16.70
N ASP A 177 -19.01 -0.66 16.53
CA ASP A 177 -20.40 -0.93 16.15
C ASP A 177 -20.47 -1.43 14.69
N SER A 178 -20.65 -2.75 14.56
CA SER A 178 -20.75 -3.43 13.26
C SER A 178 -21.88 -2.89 12.36
N VAL A 179 -22.97 -2.36 12.94
CA VAL A 179 -24.10 -1.83 12.17
C VAL A 179 -23.70 -0.51 11.51
N GLN A 180 -23.04 0.37 12.27
CA GLN A 180 -22.55 1.65 11.73
C GLN A 180 -21.45 1.47 10.69
N ILE A 181 -20.55 0.50 10.89
CA ILE A 181 -19.51 0.17 9.90
C ILE A 181 -20.15 -0.22 8.57
N ILE A 182 -21.12 -1.15 8.59
CA ILE A 182 -21.76 -1.61 7.36
C ILE A 182 -22.53 -0.46 6.70
N TYR A 183 -23.31 0.30 7.47
CA TYR A 183 -24.10 1.40 6.94
C TYR A 183 -23.22 2.45 6.25
N HIS A 184 -22.18 2.95 6.94
CA HIS A 184 -21.31 4.00 6.39
C HIS A 184 -20.29 3.49 5.36
N SER A 185 -20.12 2.17 5.22
CA SER A 185 -19.35 1.60 4.11
C SER A 185 -20.08 1.71 2.76
N PHE A 186 -21.41 1.71 2.76
CA PHE A 186 -22.22 1.72 1.53
C PHE A 186 -22.99 3.01 1.30
N VAL A 187 -23.22 3.82 2.34
CA VAL A 187 -24.00 5.06 2.23
C VAL A 187 -23.04 6.26 2.10
N PRO A 188 -22.94 6.88 0.91
CA PRO A 188 -22.13 8.08 0.75
C PRO A 188 -22.80 9.26 1.47
N ALA A 189 -22.12 9.78 2.48
CA ALA A 189 -22.53 10.98 3.19
C ALA A 189 -21.41 12.02 3.14
N ILE A 190 -21.74 13.24 2.70
CA ILE A 190 -20.84 14.40 2.73
C ILE A 190 -21.47 15.39 3.70
N ALA A 191 -20.96 15.41 4.93
CA ALA A 191 -21.53 16.26 5.98
C ALA A 191 -21.11 17.73 5.82
N ASN A 192 -19.82 18.00 5.58
CA ASN A 192 -19.23 19.33 5.73
C ASN A 192 -18.07 19.60 4.74
N SER A 193 -17.67 20.86 4.58
CA SER A 193 -16.51 21.26 3.77
C SER A 193 -15.18 20.68 4.27
N SER A 194 -15.02 20.46 5.57
CA SER A 194 -13.84 19.76 6.12
C SER A 194 -13.78 18.29 5.67
N ALA A 195 -14.95 17.63 5.59
CA ALA A 195 -15.04 16.26 5.08
C ALA A 195 -14.60 16.17 3.62
N LEU A 196 -14.88 17.19 2.80
CA LEU A 196 -14.43 17.24 1.40
C LEU A 196 -12.90 17.24 1.28
N PHE A 197 -12.19 17.97 2.15
CA PHE A 197 -10.72 17.96 2.13
C PHE A 197 -10.15 16.59 2.47
N VAL A 198 -10.74 15.90 3.46
CA VAL A 198 -10.33 14.53 3.81
C VAL A 198 -10.69 13.56 2.69
N ILE A 199 -11.86 13.70 2.06
CA ILE A 199 -12.27 12.87 0.91
C ILE A 199 -11.25 12.98 -0.23
N VAL A 200 -10.91 14.22 -0.61
CA VAL A 200 -9.91 14.48 -1.65
C VAL A 200 -8.54 13.96 -1.23
N GLY A 201 -8.19 14.08 0.06
CA GLY A 201 -6.97 13.54 0.64
C GLY A 201 -6.87 12.02 0.51
N VAL A 202 -7.89 11.28 0.96
CA VAL A 202 -7.94 9.81 0.89
C VAL A 202 -7.87 9.32 -0.56
N ILE A 203 -8.65 9.92 -1.45
CA ILE A 203 -8.63 9.55 -2.89
C ILE A 203 -7.27 9.87 -3.51
N GLY A 204 -6.70 11.04 -3.19
CA GLY A 204 -5.40 11.49 -3.71
C GLY A 204 -4.24 10.64 -3.21
N ALA A 205 -4.20 10.32 -1.92
CA ALA A 205 -3.17 9.48 -1.30
C ALA A 205 -3.19 8.04 -1.85
N THR A 206 -4.38 7.54 -2.19
CA THR A 206 -4.52 6.17 -2.68
C THR A 206 -3.93 6.01 -4.08
N VAL A 207 -4.05 6.98 -5.00
CA VAL A 207 -3.55 6.80 -6.37
C VAL A 207 -2.07 7.14 -6.45
N MET A 208 -1.20 6.16 -6.18
CA MET A 208 0.26 6.30 -6.24
C MET A 208 0.82 6.07 -7.66
N PRO A 209 1.32 7.10 -8.37
CA PRO A 209 1.75 6.94 -9.76
C PRO A 209 2.99 6.07 -9.95
N HIS A 210 3.94 6.14 -9.02
CA HIS A 210 5.18 5.34 -9.09
C HIS A 210 4.88 3.83 -8.98
N VAL A 211 3.91 3.43 -8.14
CA VAL A 211 3.45 2.04 -8.05
C VAL A 211 2.77 1.57 -9.34
N ILE A 212 2.04 2.46 -10.04
CA ILE A 212 1.48 2.16 -11.36
C ILE A 212 2.62 1.84 -12.34
N PHE A 213 3.68 2.64 -12.40
CA PHE A 213 4.84 2.32 -13.26
C PHE A 213 5.48 0.99 -12.88
N LEU A 214 5.72 0.77 -11.59
CA LEU A 214 6.31 -0.47 -11.07
C LEU A 214 5.48 -1.70 -11.46
N HIS A 215 4.15 -1.67 -11.30
CA HIS A 215 3.31 -2.82 -11.59
C HIS A 215 3.37 -3.24 -13.06
N SER A 216 3.43 -2.27 -13.98
CA SER A 216 3.60 -2.55 -15.42
C SER A 216 4.94 -3.20 -15.74
N ALA A 217 6.02 -2.83 -15.05
CA ALA A 217 7.35 -3.41 -15.25
C ALA A 217 7.46 -4.82 -14.64
N LEU A 218 6.97 -5.02 -13.42
CA LEU A 218 6.99 -6.33 -12.76
C LEU A 218 6.17 -7.37 -13.54
N THR A 219 5.03 -6.96 -14.11
CA THR A 219 4.20 -7.84 -14.94
C THR A 219 4.81 -8.10 -16.32
N ARG A 220 5.49 -7.11 -16.91
CA ARG A 220 6.28 -7.29 -18.14
C ARG A 220 7.35 -8.36 -17.95
N ASP A 221 8.14 -8.28 -16.89
CA ASP A 221 9.29 -9.16 -16.66
C ASP A 221 8.86 -10.62 -16.46
N LYS A 222 7.67 -10.86 -15.90
CA LYS A 222 7.08 -12.21 -15.79
C LYS A 222 6.60 -12.80 -17.12
N VAL A 223 6.39 -11.98 -18.15
CA VAL A 223 5.77 -12.37 -19.43
C VAL A 223 6.79 -12.40 -20.58
N GLN A 224 8.05 -12.04 -20.33
CA GLN A 224 9.12 -12.16 -21.32
C GLN A 224 9.22 -13.60 -21.85
N GLY A 225 9.29 -13.76 -23.17
CA GLY A 225 9.35 -15.08 -23.83
C GLY A 225 8.04 -15.88 -23.85
N SER A 226 6.91 -15.31 -23.40
CA SER A 226 5.62 -16.02 -23.33
C SER A 226 4.77 -15.89 -24.60
N ASN A 227 4.10 -16.98 -24.99
CA ASN A 227 3.15 -17.04 -26.12
C ASN A 227 1.81 -16.36 -25.80
N ILE A 228 1.00 -16.03 -26.82
CA ILE A 228 -0.31 -15.34 -26.69
C ILE A 228 -1.27 -16.07 -25.74
N GLU A 229 -1.31 -17.41 -25.79
CA GLU A 229 -2.16 -18.21 -24.91
C GLU A 229 -1.72 -18.11 -23.44
N GLN A 230 -0.40 -18.12 -23.19
CA GLN A 230 0.17 -17.93 -21.87
C GLN A 230 -0.12 -16.51 -21.34
N ARG A 231 0.02 -15.47 -22.18
CA ARG A 231 -0.34 -14.08 -21.84
C ARG A 231 -1.80 -13.95 -21.41
N THR A 232 -2.71 -14.63 -22.09
CA THR A 232 -4.14 -14.62 -21.75
C THR A 232 -4.41 -15.26 -20.40
N LYS A 233 -3.68 -16.35 -20.08
CA LYS A 233 -3.74 -17.00 -18.76
C LYS A 233 -3.14 -16.11 -17.67
N PHE A 234 -1.98 -15.48 -17.92
CA PHE A 234 -1.36 -14.53 -17.01
C PHE A 234 -2.27 -13.36 -16.68
N ARG A 235 -2.98 -12.80 -17.67
CA ARG A 235 -3.96 -11.74 -17.44
C ARG A 235 -5.06 -12.15 -16.47
N LYS A 236 -5.56 -13.40 -16.55
CA LYS A 236 -6.61 -13.88 -15.63
C LYS A 236 -6.09 -14.01 -14.20
N TYR A 237 -4.87 -14.53 -14.02
CA TYR A 237 -4.24 -14.61 -12.70
C TYR A 237 -3.94 -13.22 -12.13
N HIS A 238 -3.39 -12.32 -12.94
CA HIS A 238 -3.15 -10.92 -12.60
C HIS A 238 -4.41 -10.21 -12.09
N LEU A 239 -5.55 -10.39 -12.76
CA LEU A 239 -6.82 -9.85 -12.31
C LEU A 239 -7.21 -10.36 -10.92
N MET A 240 -7.15 -11.67 -10.71
CA MET A 240 -7.49 -12.28 -9.41
C MET A 240 -6.55 -11.81 -8.31
N GLU A 241 -5.25 -11.78 -8.59
CA GLU A 241 -4.22 -11.37 -7.63
C GLU A 241 -4.38 -9.90 -7.22
N THR A 242 -4.58 -9.02 -8.21
CA THR A 242 -4.79 -7.58 -7.99
C THR A 242 -6.03 -7.34 -7.15
N ILE A 243 -7.15 -8.00 -7.45
CA ILE A 243 -8.39 -7.85 -6.66
C ILE A 243 -8.19 -8.35 -5.24
N ILE A 244 -7.62 -9.55 -5.04
CA ILE A 244 -7.48 -10.14 -3.71
C ILE A 244 -6.55 -9.29 -2.84
N LEU A 245 -5.35 -8.96 -3.33
CA LEU A 245 -4.34 -8.28 -2.51
C LEU A 245 -4.69 -6.82 -2.23
N LEU A 246 -5.23 -6.09 -3.22
CA LEU A 246 -5.69 -4.73 -2.97
C LEU A 246 -6.99 -4.69 -2.16
N SER A 247 -7.80 -5.75 -2.15
CA SER A 247 -8.93 -5.84 -1.20
C SER A 247 -8.43 -5.97 0.23
N VAL A 248 -7.34 -6.73 0.46
CA VAL A 248 -6.69 -6.79 1.77
C VAL A 248 -6.16 -5.41 2.16
N ALA A 249 -5.50 -4.68 1.24
CA ALA A 249 -5.07 -3.30 1.48
C ALA A 249 -6.25 -2.37 1.83
N GLY A 250 -7.35 -2.45 1.08
CA GLY A 250 -8.56 -1.66 1.39
C GLY A 250 -9.18 -2.00 2.75
N VAL A 251 -9.17 -3.28 3.15
CA VAL A 251 -9.62 -3.68 4.50
C VAL A 251 -8.70 -3.11 5.58
N VAL A 252 -7.39 -3.10 5.36
CA VAL A 252 -6.42 -2.48 6.30
C VAL A 252 -6.72 -0.98 6.44
N ASN A 253 -6.85 -0.25 5.34
CA ASN A 253 -7.14 1.19 5.37
C ASN A 253 -8.50 1.49 6.03
N ALA A 254 -9.52 0.68 5.74
CA ALA A 254 -10.81 0.79 6.41
C ALA A 254 -10.70 0.51 7.91
N THR A 255 -9.88 -0.46 8.31
CA THR A 255 -9.61 -0.78 9.72
C THR A 255 -8.96 0.38 10.44
N ILE A 256 -7.98 1.04 9.83
CA ILE A 256 -7.30 2.22 10.39
C ILE A 256 -8.32 3.32 10.67
N MET A 257 -9.19 3.60 9.69
CA MET A 257 -10.23 4.61 9.85
C MET A 257 -11.24 4.23 10.95
N ILE A 258 -11.67 2.96 11.02
CA ILE A 258 -12.56 2.46 12.07
C ILE A 258 -11.92 2.60 13.45
N MET A 259 -10.66 2.19 13.60
CA MET A 259 -9.92 2.27 14.85
C MET A 259 -9.78 3.72 15.30
N SER A 260 -9.45 4.62 14.38
CA SER A 260 -9.37 6.05 14.65
C SER A 260 -10.73 6.64 15.07
N ALA A 261 -11.82 6.21 14.43
CA ALA A 261 -13.17 6.61 14.81
C ALA A 261 -13.55 6.16 16.23
N VAL A 262 -13.28 4.91 16.59
CA VAL A 262 -13.54 4.40 17.96
C VAL A 262 -12.67 5.10 19.00
N ALA A 263 -11.40 5.35 18.66
CA ALA A 263 -10.43 5.88 19.60
C ALA A 263 -10.64 7.37 19.90
N PHE A 264 -10.95 8.16 18.87
CA PHE A 264 -10.79 9.61 18.93
C PHE A 264 -12.08 10.40 18.74
N ASN A 265 -13.14 9.79 18.19
CA ASN A 265 -14.43 10.47 18.05
C ASN A 265 -15.31 10.21 19.29
N PRO A 266 -15.77 11.23 20.06
CA PRO A 266 -15.71 12.69 19.84
C PRO A 266 -14.62 13.41 20.66
N THR A 267 -13.79 12.67 21.41
CA THR A 267 -12.95 13.19 22.50
C THR A 267 -11.75 14.02 22.01
N ASN A 268 -11.21 13.79 20.80
CA ASN A 268 -10.03 14.48 20.26
C ASN A 268 -10.09 14.63 18.72
N ALA A 269 -10.93 15.54 18.23
CA ALA A 269 -11.07 15.82 16.78
C ALA A 269 -9.86 16.55 16.14
N SER A 270 -8.83 16.91 16.93
CA SER A 270 -7.66 17.67 16.47
C SER A 270 -6.42 16.82 16.19
N ILE A 271 -6.52 15.49 16.20
CA ILE A 271 -5.39 14.61 15.89
C ILE A 271 -5.07 14.72 14.39
N GLN A 272 -3.89 15.26 14.09
CA GLN A 272 -3.42 15.45 12.71
C GLN A 272 -2.21 14.59 12.39
N SER A 273 -1.59 13.97 13.41
CA SER A 273 -0.33 13.23 13.24
C SER A 273 -0.36 11.81 13.81
N ILE A 274 0.43 10.94 13.19
CA ILE A 274 0.64 9.54 13.63
C ILE A 274 1.19 9.48 15.07
N SER A 275 2.02 10.46 15.47
CA SER A 275 2.58 10.54 16.82
C SER A 275 1.52 10.81 17.89
N GLU A 276 0.57 11.70 17.60
CA GLU A 276 -0.55 12.00 18.48
C GLU A 276 -1.51 10.81 18.60
N ALA A 277 -1.78 10.13 17.48
CA ALA A 277 -2.59 8.91 17.48
C ALA A 277 -1.96 7.83 18.38
N TYR A 278 -0.65 7.59 18.25
CA TYR A 278 0.04 6.60 19.09
C TYR A 278 -0.06 6.91 20.60
N LYS A 279 0.19 8.17 20.99
CA LYS A 279 0.15 8.58 22.42
C LYS A 279 -1.22 8.40 23.03
N THR A 280 -2.27 8.51 22.23
CA THR A 280 -3.67 8.37 22.65
C THR A 280 -4.18 6.92 22.55
N LEU A 281 -3.55 6.07 21.72
CA LEU A 281 -3.78 4.62 21.66
C LEU A 281 -3.39 3.90 22.96
N ILE A 282 -2.30 4.31 23.62
CA ILE A 282 -1.81 3.68 24.88
C ILE A 282 -2.89 3.64 25.98
N PRO A 283 -3.55 4.75 26.36
CA PRO A 283 -4.56 4.73 27.42
C PRO A 283 -5.87 4.03 27.02
N LEU A 284 -6.19 3.93 25.72
CA LEU A 284 -7.44 3.35 25.23
C LEU A 284 -7.35 1.82 25.03
N PHE A 285 -6.25 1.34 24.45
CA PHE A 285 -6.09 -0.06 24.04
C PHE A 285 -4.91 -0.76 24.72
N GLY A 286 -4.14 -0.04 25.53
CA GLY A 286 -3.00 -0.56 26.25
C GLY A 286 -1.69 -0.55 25.46
N LEU A 287 -0.58 -0.76 26.18
CA LEU A 287 0.78 -0.71 25.64
C LEU A 287 1.03 -1.76 24.54
N VAL A 288 0.35 -2.92 24.62
CA VAL A 288 0.51 -4.00 23.65
C VAL A 288 -0.02 -3.61 22.27
N ALA A 289 -1.21 -3.01 22.19
CA ALA A 289 -1.78 -2.53 20.93
C ALA A 289 -0.92 -1.42 20.33
N ALA A 290 -0.48 -0.48 21.16
CA ALA A 290 0.39 0.60 20.73
C ALA A 290 1.72 0.11 20.13
N ASN A 291 2.36 -0.89 20.75
CA ASN A 291 3.59 -1.50 20.20
C ASN A 291 3.32 -2.25 18.88
N ILE A 292 2.21 -2.96 18.77
CA ILE A 292 1.81 -3.66 17.54
C ILE A 292 1.60 -2.65 16.40
N PHE A 293 0.91 -1.54 16.67
CA PHE A 293 0.74 -0.44 15.72
C PHE A 293 2.08 0.11 15.22
N LEU A 294 3.04 0.36 16.11
CA LEU A 294 4.34 0.88 15.71
C LEU A 294 5.19 -0.12 14.93
N ILE A 295 5.16 -1.41 15.28
CA ILE A 295 5.91 -2.41 14.50
C ILE A 295 5.29 -2.59 13.12
N THR A 296 3.95 -2.50 13.04
CA THR A 296 3.19 -2.48 11.79
C THR A 296 3.56 -1.29 10.92
N LEU A 297 3.62 -0.09 11.51
CA LEU A 297 4.04 1.15 10.86
C LEU A 297 5.50 1.08 10.35
N LEU A 298 6.41 0.56 11.19
CA LEU A 298 7.81 0.37 10.84
C LEU A 298 7.95 -0.62 9.66
N SER A 299 7.28 -1.76 9.75
CA SER A 299 7.28 -2.80 8.71
C SER A 299 6.74 -2.26 7.39
N SER A 300 5.65 -1.48 7.46
CA SER A 300 5.03 -0.85 6.29
C SER A 300 5.95 0.18 5.63
N GLY A 301 6.54 1.10 6.40
CA GLY A 301 7.44 2.12 5.88
C GLY A 301 8.68 1.54 5.22
N ILE A 302 9.30 0.53 5.86
CA ILE A 302 10.44 -0.19 5.28
C ILE A 302 10.04 -0.86 3.96
N ALA A 303 8.89 -1.54 3.95
CA ALA A 303 8.46 -2.30 2.79
C ALA A 303 8.11 -1.39 1.59
N SER A 304 7.48 -0.25 1.86
CA SER A 304 7.10 0.70 0.82
C SER A 304 8.31 1.43 0.22
N SER A 305 9.31 1.82 1.02
CA SER A 305 10.52 2.46 0.48
C SER A 305 11.28 1.57 -0.51
N VAL A 306 11.24 0.24 -0.34
CA VAL A 306 11.79 -0.70 -1.32
C VAL A 306 10.98 -0.69 -2.62
N ALA A 307 9.65 -0.59 -2.55
CA ALA A 307 8.81 -0.45 -3.73
C ALA A 307 9.04 0.91 -4.42
N GLY A 308 9.18 2.00 -3.66
CA GLY A 308 9.48 3.34 -4.18
C GLY A 308 10.80 3.39 -4.95
N THR A 309 11.85 2.78 -4.39
CA THR A 309 13.18 2.72 -5.04
C THR A 309 13.19 1.86 -6.30
N LEU A 310 12.50 0.70 -6.30
CA LEU A 310 12.28 -0.10 -7.51
C LEU A 310 11.49 0.67 -8.57
N ALA A 311 10.48 1.43 -8.16
CA ALA A 311 9.70 2.27 -9.06
C ALA A 311 10.56 3.38 -9.69
N GLY A 312 11.43 4.03 -8.89
CA GLY A 312 12.40 5.00 -9.38
C GLY A 312 13.33 4.41 -10.44
N GLN A 313 13.88 3.21 -10.20
CA GLN A 313 14.70 2.50 -11.19
C GLN A 313 13.92 2.25 -12.50
N VAL A 314 12.68 1.78 -12.40
CA VAL A 314 11.81 1.54 -13.57
C VAL A 314 11.51 2.83 -14.34
N ILE A 315 11.34 3.95 -13.64
CA ILE A 315 11.15 5.28 -14.23
C ILE A 315 12.41 5.71 -14.98
N MET A 316 13.60 5.59 -14.36
CA MET A 316 14.88 5.98 -14.96
C MET A 316 15.28 5.12 -16.17
N GLU A 317 15.03 3.81 -16.12
CA GLU A 317 15.35 2.91 -17.23
C GLU A 317 14.37 3.07 -18.40
N GLY A 318 13.10 3.35 -18.09
CA GLY A 318 12.02 3.37 -19.07
C GLY A 318 11.79 4.68 -19.79
N LEU A 319 12.10 5.84 -19.19
CA LEU A 319 11.98 7.18 -19.81
C LEU A 319 13.33 7.67 -20.35
#